data_AF-A0AAW2IBX4-F1
#
_entry.id   AF-A0AAW2IBX4-F1
#
_cell.length_a   1.000
_cell.length_b   1.000
_cell.length_c   1.000
_cell.angle_alpha   90.00
_cell.angle_beta   90.00
_cell.angle_gamma   90.00
#
_symmetry.space_group_name_H-M   'P 1'
#
loop_
_entity.id
_entity.type
_entity.pdbx_description
1 polymer ?
#
loop_
_entity_poly.entity_id
_entity_poly.type
_entity_poly.pdbx_seq_one_letter_code
_entity_poly.pdbx_strand_id
1 'polypeptide(L)'
;MSSENDLVTAIKESLENDGSLRRLRAEMRTKVISILNGETHFTPPQQPKEALIINELIREYLNWCGFKYAKSVFIQESGLNFEPLTRSQILEELGLRDTDESSKLSVLHGIISTFKEQFTNESN
;
A
#
# COMPACT_ATOMS: atom_id res chain seq x y z
N MET A 1 -3.26 43.66 -5.82
CA MET A 1 -3.25 42.48 -6.73
C MET A 1 -2.36 41.33 -6.24
N SER A 2 -1.43 41.51 -5.29
CA SER A 2 -0.64 40.40 -4.72
C SER A 2 -1.46 39.47 -3.82
N SER A 3 -2.29 40.05 -2.95
CA SER A 3 -2.92 39.36 -1.83
C SER A 3 -3.85 38.19 -2.24
N GLU A 4 -4.58 38.32 -3.35
CA GLU A 4 -5.54 37.31 -3.79
C GLU A 4 -4.85 36.06 -4.36
N ASN A 5 -3.82 36.26 -5.19
CA ASN A 5 -3.02 35.15 -5.71
C ASN A 5 -2.19 34.48 -4.61
N ASP A 6 -1.70 35.25 -3.65
CA ASP A 6 -0.96 34.73 -2.49
C ASP A 6 -1.89 33.85 -1.61
N LEU A 7 -3.16 34.27 -1.43
CA LEU A 7 -4.17 33.48 -0.72
C LEU A 7 -4.53 32.19 -1.47
N VAL A 8 -4.74 32.27 -2.79
CA VAL A 8 -5.02 31.07 -3.61
C VAL A 8 -3.86 30.09 -3.57
N THR A 9 -2.63 30.59 -3.59
CA THR A 9 -1.42 29.76 -3.50
C THR A 9 -1.31 29.08 -2.14
N ALA A 10 -1.53 29.82 -1.05
CA ALA A 10 -1.51 29.27 0.30
C ALA A 10 -2.59 28.20 0.51
N ILE A 11 -3.80 28.40 -0.03
CA ILE A 11 -4.88 27.40 0.02
C ILE A 11 -4.48 26.15 -0.77
N LYS A 12 -3.90 26.32 -1.96
CA LYS A 12 -3.43 25.20 -2.78
C LYS A 12 -2.34 24.40 -2.08
N GLU A 13 -1.36 25.06 -1.49
CA GLU A 13 -0.29 24.43 -0.71
C GLU A 13 -0.85 23.70 0.52
N SER A 14 -1.80 24.30 1.23
CA SER A 14 -2.48 23.65 2.36
C SER A 14 -3.22 22.37 1.93
N LEU A 15 -3.95 22.42 0.81
CA LEU A 15 -4.63 21.25 0.25
C LEU A 15 -3.68 20.20 -0.34
N GLU A 16 -2.49 20.59 -0.81
CA GLU A 16 -1.45 19.64 -1.21
C GLU A 16 -0.80 18.96 0.00
N ASN A 17 -0.51 19.72 1.07
CA ASN A 17 0.11 19.22 2.30
C ASN A 17 -0.79 18.25 3.07
N ASP A 18 -2.09 18.51 3.11
CA ASP A 18 -3.10 17.61 3.69
C ASP A 18 -3.44 16.41 2.77
N GLY A 19 -2.92 16.39 1.53
CA GLY A 19 -3.15 15.30 0.57
C GLY A 19 -4.53 15.30 -0.09
N SER A 20 -5.44 16.18 0.35
CA SER A 20 -6.77 16.39 -0.24
C SER A 20 -6.73 16.69 -1.74
N LEU A 21 -5.79 17.55 -2.19
CA LEU A 21 -5.64 17.88 -3.61
C LEU A 21 -5.08 16.71 -4.43
N ARG A 22 -4.21 15.89 -3.82
CA ARG A 22 -3.65 14.70 -4.45
C ARG A 22 -4.73 13.63 -4.67
N ARG A 23 -5.59 13.42 -3.67
CA ARG A 23 -6.76 12.53 -3.77
C ARG A 23 -7.70 12.97 -4.89
N LEU A 24 -8.05 14.25 -4.92
CA LEU A 24 -8.95 14.80 -5.94
C LEU A 24 -8.38 14.66 -7.36
N ARG A 25 -7.06 14.87 -7.54
CA ARG A 25 -6.37 14.64 -8.82
C ARG A 25 -6.39 13.16 -9.23
N ALA A 26 -6.20 12.24 -8.28
CA ALA A 26 -6.24 10.80 -8.54
C ALA A 26 -7.66 10.34 -8.93
N GLU A 27 -8.69 10.79 -8.21
CA GLU A 27 -10.10 10.53 -8.53
C GLU A 27 -10.46 11.07 -9.92
N MET A 28 -10.07 12.30 -10.23
CA MET A 28 -10.26 12.91 -11.56
C MET A 28 -9.58 12.11 -12.67
N ARG A 29 -8.29 11.74 -12.50
CA ARG A 29 -7.56 10.92 -13.48
C ARG A 29 -8.27 9.58 -13.72
N THR A 30 -8.71 8.94 -12.65
CA THR A 30 -9.48 7.68 -12.71
C THR A 30 -10.79 7.87 -13.48
N LYS A 31 -11.50 8.97 -13.22
CA LYS A 31 -12.76 9.27 -13.92
C LYS A 31 -12.54 9.58 -15.40
N VAL A 32 -11.47 10.29 -15.75
CA VAL A 32 -11.12 10.56 -17.14
C VAL A 32 -10.74 9.27 -17.88
N ILE A 33 -9.91 8.43 -17.27
CA ILE A 33 -9.50 7.14 -17.86
C ILE A 33 -10.71 6.22 -18.07
N SER A 34 -11.63 6.14 -17.10
CA SER A 34 -12.87 5.34 -17.25
C SER A 34 -13.77 5.84 -18.38
N ILE A 35 -13.92 7.16 -18.55
CA ILE A 35 -14.67 7.75 -19.67
C ILE A 35 -14.00 7.44 -21.01
N LEU A 36 -12.67 7.56 -21.10
CA LEU A 36 -11.92 7.27 -22.32
C LEU A 36 -11.97 5.79 -22.72
N ASN A 37 -12.00 4.88 -21.74
CA ASN A 37 -12.00 3.44 -21.98
C ASN A 37 -13.41 2.85 -22.15
N GLY A 38 -14.48 3.63 -21.94
CA GLY A 38 -15.86 3.15 -22.05
C GLY A 38 -16.29 2.16 -20.96
N GLU A 39 -15.50 2.01 -19.88
CA GLU A 39 -15.72 1.06 -18.80
C GLU A 39 -15.99 1.79 -17.47
N THR A 40 -17.11 1.47 -16.83
CA THR A 40 -17.60 2.16 -15.62
C THR A 40 -16.87 1.80 -14.32
N HIS A 41 -15.91 0.87 -14.35
CA HIS A 41 -15.13 0.49 -13.18
C HIS A 41 -13.68 0.26 -13.58
N PHE A 42 -12.74 0.92 -12.88
CA PHE A 42 -11.38 0.38 -12.79
C PHE A 42 -11.49 -0.90 -11.96
N THR A 43 -11.76 -2.02 -12.62
CA THR A 43 -11.48 -3.33 -12.05
C THR A 43 -9.98 -3.53 -12.21
N PRO A 44 -9.17 -3.44 -11.14
CA PRO A 44 -7.81 -3.93 -11.24
C PRO A 44 -7.87 -5.37 -11.79
N PRO A 45 -6.96 -5.75 -12.70
CA PRO A 45 -6.97 -7.09 -13.28
C PRO A 45 -7.04 -8.12 -12.17
N GLN A 46 -7.83 -9.18 -12.36
CA GLN A 46 -8.04 -10.24 -11.37
C GLN A 46 -6.66 -10.68 -10.85
N GLN A 47 -6.34 -10.29 -9.63
CA GLN A 47 -4.99 -10.46 -9.12
C GLN A 47 -4.75 -11.96 -8.94
N PRO A 48 -3.67 -12.52 -9.49
CA PRO A 48 -3.27 -13.87 -9.15
C PRO A 48 -3.12 -13.97 -7.63
N LYS A 49 -3.33 -15.17 -7.05
CA LYS A 49 -3.31 -15.37 -5.59
C LYS A 49 -2.02 -14.83 -4.95
N GLU A 50 -0.92 -14.98 -5.67
CA GLU A 50 0.41 -14.48 -5.33
C GLU A 50 0.41 -12.95 -5.18
N ALA A 51 -0.26 -12.23 -6.07
CA ALA A 51 -0.36 -10.76 -5.99
C ALA A 51 -1.21 -10.29 -4.79
N LEU A 52 -2.23 -11.06 -4.40
CA LEU A 52 -3.00 -10.77 -3.18
C LEU A 52 -2.13 -10.87 -1.92
N ILE A 53 -1.29 -11.91 -1.83
CA ILE A 53 -0.37 -12.08 -0.71
C ILE A 53 0.70 -11.00 -0.69
N ILE A 54 1.26 -10.64 -1.84
CA ILE A 54 2.20 -9.52 -1.93
C ILE A 54 1.55 -8.23 -1.43
N ASN A 55 0.30 -7.96 -1.83
CA ASN A 55 -0.40 -6.76 -1.41
C ASN A 55 -0.73 -6.75 0.09
N GLU A 56 -1.10 -7.89 0.67
CA GLU A 56 -1.32 -8.01 2.12
C GLU A 56 -0.01 -7.88 2.92
N LEU A 57 1.12 -8.38 2.38
CA LEU A 57 2.45 -8.14 2.95
C LEU A 57 2.83 -6.65 2.94
N ILE A 58 2.57 -5.95 1.82
CA ILE A 58 2.80 -4.50 1.73
C ILE A 58 1.90 -3.75 2.72
N ARG A 59 0.62 -4.12 2.79
CA ARG A 59 -0.34 -3.52 3.73
C ARG A 59 0.10 -3.68 5.18
N GLU A 60 0.54 -4.87 5.56
CA GLU A 60 1.06 -5.18 6.90
C GLU A 60 2.31 -4.35 7.20
N TYR A 61 3.25 -4.28 6.26
CA TYR A 61 4.45 -3.45 6.40
C TYR A 61 4.14 -1.96 6.55
N LEU A 62 3.27 -1.41 5.71
CA LEU A 62 2.83 -0.01 5.82
C LEU A 62 2.18 0.25 7.18
N ASN A 63 1.44 -0.72 7.71
CA ASN A 63 0.85 -0.65 9.04
C ASN A 63 1.91 -0.67 10.15
N TRP A 64 2.87 -1.59 10.08
CA TRP A 64 3.99 -1.71 11.02
C TRP A 64 4.86 -0.44 11.04
N CYS A 65 5.16 0.14 9.87
CA CYS A 65 5.88 1.41 9.76
C CYS A 65 5.08 2.64 10.24
N GLY A 66 3.77 2.51 10.47
CA GLY A 66 2.90 3.62 10.85
C GLY A 66 2.50 4.55 9.70
N PHE A 67 2.64 4.14 8.44
CA PHE A 67 2.30 4.93 7.25
C PHE A 67 0.78 4.94 6.96
N LYS A 68 0.02 5.62 7.83
CA LYS A 68 -1.46 5.65 7.81
C LYS A 68 -2.04 6.07 6.47
N TYR A 69 -1.56 7.18 5.89
CA TYR A 69 -2.09 7.72 4.63
C TYR A 69 -1.71 6.88 3.42
N ALA A 70 -0.44 6.44 3.35
CA ALA A 70 0.02 5.56 2.27
C ALA A 70 -0.77 4.24 2.27
N LYS A 71 -1.01 3.65 3.44
CA LYS A 71 -1.84 2.45 3.60
C LYS A 71 -3.27 2.66 3.07
N SER A 72 -3.89 3.79 3.42
CA SER A 72 -5.25 4.09 2.99
C SER A 72 -5.37 4.20 1.47
N VAL A 73 -4.44 4.93 0.84
CA VAL A 73 -4.41 5.07 -0.63
C VAL A 73 -4.10 3.73 -1.28
N PHE A 74 -3.13 2.98 -0.75
CA PHE A 74 -2.75 1.67 -1.24
C PHE A 74 -3.92 0.67 -1.23
N ILE A 75 -4.70 0.58 -0.15
CA ILE A 75 -5.87 -0.32 -0.07
C ILE A 75 -6.88 0.02 -1.17
N GLN A 76 -7.13 1.31 -1.40
CA GLN A 76 -8.06 1.78 -2.44
C GLN A 76 -7.54 1.47 -3.86
N GLU A 77 -6.27 1.73 -4.13
CA GLU A 77 -5.67 1.54 -5.45
C GLU A 77 -5.45 0.06 -5.81
N SER A 78 -5.12 -0.77 -4.81
CA SER A 78 -4.86 -2.20 -5.00
C SER A 78 -6.13 -3.05 -5.11
N GLY A 79 -7.29 -2.50 -4.77
CA GLY A 79 -8.55 -3.25 -4.71
C GLY A 79 -8.61 -4.26 -3.56
N LEU A 80 -7.77 -4.11 -2.54
CA LEU A 80 -7.79 -4.96 -1.36
C LEU A 80 -9.09 -4.77 -0.56
N ASN A 81 -9.53 -5.84 0.08
CA ASN A 81 -10.64 -5.79 1.01
C ASN A 81 -10.31 -4.88 2.20
N PHE A 82 -11.30 -4.18 2.73
CA PHE A 82 -11.10 -3.34 3.92
C PHE A 82 -10.71 -4.18 5.14
N GLU A 83 -11.16 -5.43 5.21
CA GLU A 83 -10.72 -6.39 6.22
C GLU A 83 -9.36 -7.01 5.81
N PRO A 84 -8.29 -6.83 6.62
CA PRO A 84 -6.98 -7.41 6.33
C PRO A 84 -6.96 -8.92 6.54
N LEU A 85 -6.06 -9.61 5.84
CA LEU A 85 -5.67 -10.94 6.27
C LEU A 85 -4.97 -10.85 7.63
N THR A 86 -5.22 -11.85 8.48
CA THR A 86 -4.48 -11.98 9.73
C THR A 86 -3.04 -12.36 9.42
N ARG A 87 -2.13 -11.99 10.32
CA ARG A 87 -0.73 -12.39 10.23
C ARG A 87 -0.57 -13.91 10.11
N SER A 88 -1.39 -14.69 10.83
CA SER A 88 -1.37 -16.16 10.75
C SER A 88 -1.75 -16.68 9.37
N GLN A 89 -2.75 -16.08 8.71
CA GLN A 89 -3.13 -16.44 7.34
C GLN A 89 -2.02 -16.14 6.34
N ILE A 90 -1.36 -14.99 6.48
CA ILE A 90 -0.23 -14.60 5.62
C ILE A 90 0.94 -15.59 5.79
N LEU A 91 1.25 -15.97 7.03
CA LEU A 91 2.33 -16.91 7.32
C LEU A 91 2.01 -18.32 6.80
N GLU A 92 0.77 -18.77 6.97
CA GLU A 92 0.30 -20.07 6.47
C GLU A 92 0.44 -20.18 4.95
N GLU A 93 0.00 -19.16 4.21
CA GLU A 93 0.10 -19.14 2.75
C GLU A 93 1.56 -19.11 2.26
N LEU A 94 2.47 -18.53 3.06
CA LEU A 94 3.91 -18.51 2.77
C LEU A 94 4.66 -19.76 3.27
N GLY A 95 3.98 -20.68 3.98
CA GLY A 95 4.62 -21.83 4.62
C GLY A 95 5.60 -21.46 5.74
N LEU A 96 5.42 -20.29 6.36
CA LEU A 96 6.27 -19.76 7.42
C LEU A 96 5.64 -19.99 8.80
N ARG A 97 6.46 -19.99 9.85
CA ARG A 97 6.01 -20.07 11.25
C ARG A 97 6.37 -18.79 11.97
N ASP A 98 5.48 -18.29 12.82
CA ASP A 98 5.78 -17.16 13.70
C ASP A 98 6.62 -17.66 14.88
N THR A 99 7.69 -16.94 15.19
CA THR A 99 8.48 -17.08 16.41
C THR A 99 8.22 -15.88 17.33
N ASP A 100 8.46 -16.03 18.62
CA ASP A 100 8.25 -14.93 19.59
C ASP A 100 9.06 -13.68 19.25
N GLU A 101 10.21 -13.83 18.57
CA GLU A 101 11.02 -12.70 18.10
C GLU A 101 10.50 -12.10 16.79
N SER A 102 9.97 -12.90 15.86
CA SER A 102 9.43 -12.38 14.59
C SER A 102 8.16 -11.58 14.78
N SER A 103 7.37 -11.86 15.82
CA SER A 103 6.10 -11.17 16.12
C SER A 103 6.24 -9.64 16.29
N LYS A 104 7.44 -9.14 16.60
CA LYS A 104 7.74 -7.71 16.78
C LYS A 104 8.02 -6.97 15.47
N LEU A 105 8.29 -7.70 14.40
CA LEU A 105 8.65 -7.17 13.09
C LEU A 105 7.58 -7.52 12.05
N SER A 106 7.47 -6.73 10.99
CA SER A 106 6.60 -7.07 9.85
C SER A 106 7.01 -8.40 9.23
N VAL A 107 6.09 -9.14 8.62
CA VAL A 107 6.37 -10.43 7.97
C VAL A 107 7.45 -10.29 6.90
N LEU A 108 7.46 -9.18 6.15
CA LEU A 108 8.51 -8.87 5.17
C LEU A 108 9.92 -8.85 5.76
N HIS A 109 10.09 -8.35 7.00
CA HIS A 109 11.38 -8.38 7.67
C HIS A 109 11.81 -9.81 7.97
N GLY A 110 10.88 -10.66 8.43
CA GLY A 110 11.13 -12.09 8.64
C GLY A 110 11.62 -12.79 7.37
N ILE A 111 10.92 -12.56 6.24
CA ILE A 111 11.28 -13.11 4.93
C ILE A 111 12.71 -12.67 4.53
N ILE A 112 13.03 -11.39 4.66
CA ILE A 112 14.35 -10.85 4.31
C ILE A 112 15.44 -11.46 5.20
N SER A 113 15.19 -11.61 6.51
CA SER A 113 16.14 -12.24 7.43
C SER A 113 16.40 -13.70 7.07
N THR A 114 15.36 -14.49 6.84
CA THR A 114 15.48 -15.89 6.40
C THR A 114 16.24 -16.02 5.08
N PHE A 115 15.93 -15.14 4.11
CA PHE A 115 16.64 -15.12 2.83
C PHE A 115 18.12 -14.82 3.05
N LYS A 116 18.47 -13.79 3.82
CA LYS A 116 19.87 -13.45 4.12
C LYS A 116 20.65 -14.59 4.80
N GLU A 117 20.03 -15.30 5.73
CA GLU A 117 20.65 -16.45 6.40
C GLU A 117 20.97 -17.59 5.42
N GLN A 118 20.08 -17.87 4.46
CA GLN A 118 20.31 -18.88 3.43
C GLN A 118 21.57 -18.59 2.59
N PHE A 119 21.73 -17.35 2.09
CA PHE A 119 22.91 -16.98 1.30
C PHE A 119 24.20 -16.86 2.11
N THR A 120 24.08 -16.55 3.41
CA THR A 120 25.25 -16.47 4.30
C THR A 120 25.78 -17.87 4.63
N ASN A 121 24.91 -18.87 4.74
CA ASN A 121 25.28 -20.26 4.99
C ASN A 121 25.81 -20.99 3.74
N GLU A 122 25.45 -20.55 2.54
CA GLU A 122 25.99 -21.09 1.28
C GLU A 122 27.39 -20.56 0.92
N SER A 123 27.86 -19.51 1.61
CA SER A 123 29.16 -18.87 1.36
C SER A 123 30.28 -19.31 2.32
N ASN A 124 30.00 -20.26 3.24
CA ASN A 124 30.96 -20.88 4.17
C ASN A 124 31.09 -22.38 3.86
#